data_AF-A0A0A2VYE1-F1
#
_entry.id   AF-A0A0A2VYE1-F1
#
_cell.length_a   1.000
_cell.length_b   1.000
_cell.length_c   1.000
_cell.angle_alpha   90.00
_cell.angle_beta   90.00
_cell.angle_gamma   90.00
#
_symmetry.space_group_name_H-M   'P 1'
#
loop_
_entity.id
_entity.type
_entity.pdbx_description
1 polymer ?
#
loop_
_entity_poly.entity_id
_entity_poly.type
_entity_poly.pdbx_seq_one_letter_code
_entity_poly.pdbx_strand_id
1 'polypeptide(L)'
;MLFHTIAGFAVVSLASASAIFPRAACGEGAQKICYGVSGGQSQDLDPEDVQYVAQYLRYLNDQNSGKDKFWTMPKAIDCAEWSLPVPNAGTVLALAKHINNRELSSILYEDLATAIDGGKNAPDKGKNELLGCGKNGGQMGVTANTSNPLYNTAEYKSSGAKPNGIIIKLVKAPAS
;
A
#
# COMPACT_ATOMS: atom_id res chain seq x y z
N MET A 1 18.79 -52.26 54.81
CA MET A 1 17.83 -51.33 54.17
C MET A 1 18.66 -50.21 53.55
N LEU A 2 18.87 -50.22 52.23
CA LEU A 2 19.71 -49.23 51.54
C LEU A 2 18.89 -48.65 50.38
N PHE A 3 18.31 -47.46 50.62
CA PHE A 3 17.53 -46.71 49.63
C PHE A 3 18.49 -46.03 48.64
N HIS A 4 18.38 -46.37 47.36
CA HIS A 4 19.05 -45.64 46.28
C HIS A 4 18.05 -44.67 45.66
N THR A 5 18.30 -43.37 45.81
CA THR A 5 17.51 -42.28 45.22
C THR A 5 18.03 -42.01 43.81
N ILE A 6 17.20 -42.25 42.79
CA ILE A 6 17.50 -41.93 41.39
C ILE A 6 17.14 -40.46 41.14
N ALA A 7 18.13 -39.62 40.86
CA ALA A 7 17.93 -38.25 40.43
C ALA A 7 17.65 -38.21 38.92
N GLY A 8 16.40 -37.93 38.53
CA GLY A 8 16.01 -37.72 37.15
C GLY A 8 16.44 -36.34 36.65
N PHE A 9 17.34 -36.30 35.68
CA PHE A 9 17.70 -35.08 34.95
C PHE A 9 16.57 -34.71 33.97
N ALA A 10 15.86 -33.61 34.26
CA ALA A 10 14.92 -33.01 33.33
C ALA A 10 15.68 -32.22 32.25
N VAL A 11 15.64 -32.70 31.00
CA VAL A 11 16.19 -32.01 29.83
C VAL A 11 15.20 -30.92 29.43
N VAL A 12 15.54 -29.66 29.68
CA VAL A 12 14.79 -28.51 29.16
C VAL A 12 15.22 -28.27 27.72
N SER A 13 14.42 -28.77 26.77
CA SER A 13 14.56 -28.43 25.35
C SER A 13 14.13 -26.99 25.13
N LEU A 14 15.10 -26.09 24.91
CA LEU A 14 14.85 -24.77 24.34
C LEU A 14 14.52 -24.95 22.85
N ALA A 15 13.22 -25.03 22.53
CA ALA A 15 12.76 -24.90 21.15
C ALA A 15 12.92 -23.42 20.72
N SER A 16 14.00 -23.12 20.00
CA SER A 16 14.14 -21.83 19.32
C SER A 16 13.09 -21.74 18.20
N ALA A 17 11.98 -21.06 18.47
CA ALA A 17 11.01 -20.70 17.44
C ALA A 17 11.69 -19.77 16.43
N SER A 18 12.16 -20.32 15.32
CA SER A 18 12.59 -19.53 14.17
C SER A 18 11.33 -18.86 13.62
N ALA A 19 11.17 -17.56 13.87
CA ALA A 19 10.14 -16.78 13.22
C ALA A 19 10.36 -16.89 11.71
N ILE A 20 9.51 -17.68 11.03
CA ILE A 20 9.49 -17.74 9.57
C ILE A 20 8.98 -16.37 9.11
N PHE A 21 9.89 -15.42 8.90
CA PHE A 21 9.54 -14.21 8.21
C PHE A 21 9.00 -14.61 6.83
N PRO A 22 7.86 -14.06 6.40
CA PRO A 22 7.36 -14.31 5.06
C PRO A 22 8.48 -13.92 4.08
N ARG A 23 8.97 -14.91 3.33
CA ARG A 23 9.93 -14.67 2.25
C ARG A 23 9.29 -13.61 1.34
N ALA A 24 9.95 -12.46 1.17
CA ALA A 24 9.53 -11.33 0.33
C ALA A 24 8.56 -10.27 0.89
N ALA A 25 8.35 -10.19 2.21
CA ALA A 25 7.65 -9.04 2.77
C ALA A 25 8.49 -7.76 2.66
N CYS A 26 7.89 -6.68 2.15
CA CYS A 26 8.54 -5.40 1.95
C CYS A 26 8.61 -4.49 3.19
N GLY A 27 8.31 -5.05 4.37
CA GLY A 27 8.33 -4.37 5.67
C GLY A 27 7.12 -3.46 5.90
N GLU A 28 6.70 -2.70 4.87
CA GLU A 28 5.49 -1.89 4.90
C GLU A 28 4.24 -2.73 4.63
N GLY A 29 3.15 -2.43 5.35
CA GLY A 29 1.89 -3.17 5.27
C GLY A 29 0.71 -2.28 4.87
N ALA A 30 -0.47 -2.90 4.76
CA ALA A 30 -1.68 -2.24 4.26
C ALA A 30 -2.33 -1.25 5.25
N GLN A 31 -1.86 -1.18 6.50
CA GLN A 31 -2.39 -0.25 7.51
C GLN A 31 -2.25 1.21 7.08
N LYS A 32 -3.23 2.05 7.43
CA LYS A 32 -3.11 3.50 7.34
C LYS A 32 -2.11 4.00 8.39
N ILE A 33 -1.08 4.69 7.94
CA ILE A 33 -0.10 5.38 8.78
C ILE A 33 -0.10 6.84 8.35
N CYS A 34 -0.35 7.74 9.30
CA CYS A 34 -0.14 9.17 9.09
C CYS A 34 1.24 9.51 9.65
N TYR A 35 2.10 10.11 8.82
CA TYR A 35 3.48 10.28 9.24
C TYR A 35 3.66 11.33 10.34
N GLY A 36 4.61 11.14 11.26
CA GLY A 36 4.74 11.99 12.45
C GLY A 36 3.61 11.83 13.48
N VAL A 37 2.66 10.90 13.27
CA VAL A 37 1.61 10.55 14.24
C VAL A 37 1.72 9.09 14.64
N SER A 38 1.59 8.17 13.67
CA SER A 38 1.62 6.72 13.90
C SER A 38 2.84 6.01 13.29
N GLY A 39 3.79 6.78 12.77
CA GLY A 39 5.07 6.29 12.22
C GLY A 39 5.76 7.37 11.38
N GLY A 40 7.01 7.18 10.99
CA GLY A 40 7.73 8.11 10.09
C GLY A 40 7.82 9.56 10.59
N GLN A 41 8.14 10.48 9.69
CA GLN A 41 8.21 11.93 9.95
C GLN A 41 7.17 12.67 9.12
N SER A 42 6.57 13.73 9.68
CA SER A 42 5.65 14.60 8.94
C SER A 42 6.27 15.10 7.65
N GLN A 43 5.47 15.15 6.58
CA GLN A 43 5.93 15.49 5.23
C GLN A 43 5.62 16.93 4.82
N ASP A 44 4.97 17.71 5.70
CA ASP A 44 4.60 19.11 5.47
C ASP A 44 3.94 19.37 4.10
N LEU A 45 2.93 18.56 3.79
CA LEU A 45 2.15 18.62 2.57
C LEU A 45 1.07 19.68 2.64
N ASP A 46 0.74 20.28 1.50
CA ASP A 46 -0.48 21.05 1.34
C ASP A 46 -1.67 20.08 1.13
N PRO A 47 -2.72 20.15 1.98
CA PRO A 47 -3.94 19.35 1.79
C PRO A 47 -4.62 19.55 0.43
N GLU A 48 -4.50 20.73 -0.18
CA GLU A 48 -5.05 20.99 -1.52
C GLU A 48 -4.31 20.17 -2.59
N ASP A 49 -2.98 20.09 -2.51
CA ASP A 49 -2.17 19.24 -3.38
C ASP A 49 -2.49 17.75 -3.20
N VAL A 50 -2.71 17.31 -1.95
CA VAL A 50 -3.16 15.93 -1.66
C VAL A 50 -4.50 15.64 -2.35
N GLN A 51 -5.44 16.58 -2.27
CA GLN A 51 -6.73 16.44 -2.94
C GLN A 51 -6.58 16.45 -4.47
N TYR A 52 -5.66 17.26 -5.01
CA TYR A 52 -5.33 17.27 -6.44
C TYR A 52 -4.81 15.91 -6.91
N VAL A 53 -3.92 15.25 -6.16
CA VAL A 53 -3.44 13.89 -6.50
C VAL A 53 -4.61 12.92 -6.68
N ALA A 54 -5.57 12.91 -5.75
CA ALA A 54 -6.75 12.05 -5.85
C ALA A 54 -7.62 12.39 -7.07
N GLN A 55 -7.80 13.67 -7.38
CA GLN A 55 -8.55 14.11 -8.55
C GLN A 55 -7.87 13.72 -9.86
N TYR A 56 -6.54 13.87 -9.95
CA TYR A 56 -5.78 13.55 -11.15
C TYR A 56 -5.75 12.04 -11.42
N LEU A 57 -5.61 11.21 -10.39
CA LEU A 57 -5.69 9.75 -10.55
C LEU A 57 -7.08 9.32 -11.07
N ARG A 58 -8.16 9.96 -10.61
CA ARG A 58 -9.48 9.72 -11.23
C ARG A 58 -9.56 10.20 -12.66
N TYR A 59 -8.99 11.36 -12.97
CA TYR A 59 -8.91 11.84 -14.35
C TYR A 59 -8.21 10.81 -15.25
N LEU A 60 -7.09 10.21 -14.82
CA LEU A 60 -6.44 9.12 -15.56
C LEU A 60 -7.36 7.91 -15.75
N ASN A 61 -8.09 7.53 -14.71
CA ASN A 61 -9.09 6.47 -14.82
C ASN A 61 -10.18 6.80 -15.85
N ASP A 62 -10.63 8.05 -15.91
CA ASP A 62 -11.72 8.49 -16.79
C ASP A 62 -11.26 8.66 -18.25
N GLN A 63 -10.03 9.11 -18.47
CA GLN A 63 -9.48 9.33 -19.82
C GLN A 63 -8.95 8.06 -20.49
N ASN A 64 -8.49 7.09 -19.70
CA ASN A 64 -7.95 5.84 -20.24
C ASN A 64 -9.07 4.83 -20.57
N SER A 65 -8.70 3.73 -21.22
CA SER A 65 -9.64 2.64 -21.54
C SER A 65 -9.01 1.27 -21.32
N GLY A 66 -9.84 0.25 -21.07
CA GLY A 66 -9.38 -1.13 -20.87
C GLY A 66 -8.27 -1.24 -19.81
N LYS A 67 -7.19 -1.92 -20.18
CA LYS A 67 -6.01 -2.13 -19.33
C LYS A 67 -5.28 -0.85 -18.92
N ASP A 68 -5.40 0.24 -19.68
CA ASP A 68 -4.67 1.48 -19.41
C ASP A 68 -5.26 2.25 -18.22
N LYS A 69 -6.45 1.84 -17.73
CA LYS A 69 -7.00 2.31 -16.46
C LYS A 69 -6.30 1.74 -15.23
N PHE A 70 -5.43 0.74 -15.41
CA PHE A 70 -4.74 0.07 -14.33
C PHE A 70 -3.31 0.60 -14.13
N TRP A 71 -2.97 0.85 -12.88
CA TRP A 71 -1.59 0.90 -12.43
C TRP A 71 -1.11 -0.52 -12.16
N THR A 72 -0.14 -0.99 -12.96
CA THR A 72 0.40 -2.35 -12.85
C THR A 72 1.86 -2.31 -12.43
N MET A 73 2.14 -2.94 -11.28
CA MET A 73 3.49 -3.12 -10.76
C MET A 73 3.94 -4.56 -11.01
N PRO A 74 4.98 -4.77 -11.85
CA PRO A 74 5.51 -6.11 -12.09
C PRO A 74 6.14 -6.69 -10.83
N LYS A 75 6.38 -8.00 -10.85
CA LYS A 75 7.26 -8.62 -9.87
C LYS A 75 8.62 -7.95 -9.91
N ALA A 76 9.21 -7.71 -8.75
CA ALA A 76 10.50 -7.05 -8.62
C ALA A 76 11.45 -7.90 -7.75
N ILE A 77 12.75 -7.71 -7.96
CA ILE A 77 13.79 -8.37 -7.15
C ILE A 77 13.82 -7.74 -5.75
N ASP A 78 13.58 -6.42 -5.69
CA ASP A 78 13.55 -5.57 -4.52
C ASP A 78 12.13 -5.05 -4.24
N CYS A 79 11.99 -4.28 -3.17
CA CYS A 79 10.72 -3.66 -2.79
C CYS A 79 10.61 -2.28 -3.44
N ALA A 80 10.67 -2.27 -4.76
CA ALA A 80 10.65 -1.07 -5.56
C ALA A 80 9.41 -0.21 -5.26
N GLU A 81 9.64 1.10 -5.36
CA GLU A 81 8.70 2.17 -5.12
C GLU A 81 8.74 3.06 -6.36
N TRP A 82 7.56 3.40 -6.89
CA TRP A 82 7.42 4.09 -8.17
C TRP A 82 6.60 5.35 -7.98
N SER A 83 7.03 6.43 -8.63
CA SER A 83 6.23 7.63 -8.73
C SER A 83 4.99 7.39 -9.57
N LEU A 84 3.82 7.75 -9.02
CA LEU A 84 2.58 7.78 -9.77
C LEU A 84 2.62 8.94 -10.79
N PRO A 85 1.98 8.78 -11.96
CA PRO A 85 2.07 9.75 -13.06
C PRO A 85 1.15 10.96 -12.80
N VAL A 86 1.42 11.71 -11.73
CA VAL A 86 0.66 12.90 -11.33
C VAL A 86 1.55 14.13 -11.49
N PRO A 87 1.47 14.85 -12.63
CA PRO A 87 2.26 16.05 -12.86
C PRO A 87 1.75 17.20 -12.02
N ASN A 88 2.66 18.11 -11.65
CA ASN A 88 2.35 19.38 -10.99
C ASN A 88 1.58 19.24 -9.67
N ALA A 89 1.85 18.19 -8.88
CA ALA A 89 1.22 17.95 -7.57
C ALA A 89 1.78 18.82 -6.43
N GLY A 90 2.33 20.01 -6.75
CA GLY A 90 2.85 20.97 -5.78
C GLY A 90 3.83 20.36 -4.77
N THR A 91 3.43 20.37 -3.51
CA THR A 91 4.19 19.86 -2.36
C THR A 91 4.28 18.34 -2.29
N VAL A 92 3.49 17.60 -3.07
CA VAL A 92 3.28 16.14 -2.93
C VAL A 92 3.98 15.35 -4.03
N LEU A 93 4.69 14.30 -3.63
CA LEU A 93 5.09 13.19 -4.49
C LEU A 93 4.24 11.97 -4.09
N ALA A 94 3.42 11.50 -5.02
CA ALA A 94 2.60 10.31 -4.85
C ALA A 94 3.35 9.07 -5.35
N LEU A 95 3.44 8.05 -4.49
CA LEU A 95 4.21 6.83 -4.77
C LEU A 95 3.34 5.60 -4.61
N ALA A 96 3.61 4.57 -5.40
CA ALA A 96 3.08 3.23 -5.22
C ALA A 96 4.22 2.26 -4.90
N LYS A 97 3.99 1.38 -3.92
CA LYS A 97 5.00 0.42 -3.47
C LYS A 97 4.39 -0.95 -3.21
N HIS A 98 5.19 -1.99 -3.43
CA HIS A 98 4.82 -3.36 -3.13
C HIS A 98 4.78 -3.63 -1.63
N ILE A 99 3.77 -4.37 -1.19
CA ILE A 99 3.78 -5.08 0.10
C ILE A 99 4.55 -6.39 -0.03
N ASN A 100 4.42 -7.05 -1.18
CA ASN A 100 5.12 -8.29 -1.52
C ASN A 100 5.67 -8.19 -2.94
N ASN A 101 6.98 -8.04 -3.08
CA ASN A 101 7.61 -7.83 -4.39
C ASN A 101 7.55 -9.04 -5.34
N ARG A 102 7.07 -10.20 -4.88
CA ARG A 102 6.86 -11.39 -5.72
C ARG A 102 5.49 -11.43 -6.40
N GLU A 103 4.63 -10.45 -6.11
CA GLU A 103 3.31 -10.35 -6.69
C GLU A 103 3.33 -9.41 -7.91
N LEU A 104 2.66 -9.84 -8.98
CA LEU A 104 2.26 -8.94 -10.05
C LEU A 104 0.97 -8.29 -9.58
N SER A 105 1.04 -7.01 -9.22
CA SER A 105 -0.10 -6.28 -8.66
C SER A 105 -0.64 -5.30 -9.67
N SER A 106 -1.95 -5.25 -9.83
CA SER A 106 -2.61 -4.37 -10.80
C SER A 106 -3.92 -3.87 -10.22
N ILE A 107 -4.08 -2.55 -10.13
CA ILE A 107 -5.27 -1.91 -9.58
C ILE A 107 -5.67 -0.72 -10.42
N LEU A 108 -6.94 -0.33 -10.37
CA LEU A 108 -7.41 0.86 -11.07
C LEU A 108 -6.85 2.14 -10.45
N TYR A 109 -6.62 3.15 -11.28
CA TYR A 109 -6.29 4.50 -10.78
C TYR A 109 -7.40 5.08 -9.88
N GLU A 110 -8.66 4.69 -10.08
CA GLU A 110 -9.77 5.09 -9.20
C GLU A 110 -9.70 4.46 -7.81
N ASP A 111 -9.15 3.24 -7.68
CA ASP A 111 -8.93 2.61 -6.38
C ASP A 111 -7.80 3.34 -5.62
N LEU A 112 -6.72 3.72 -6.32
CA LEU A 112 -5.66 4.57 -5.78
C LEU A 112 -6.22 5.92 -5.30
N ALA A 113 -7.05 6.57 -6.11
CA ALA A 113 -7.68 7.83 -5.73
C ALA A 113 -8.59 7.68 -4.50
N THR A 114 -9.35 6.58 -4.43
CA THR A 114 -10.25 6.28 -3.31
C THR A 114 -9.46 6.06 -2.02
N ALA A 115 -8.29 5.44 -2.06
CA ALA A 115 -7.41 5.33 -0.89
C ALA A 115 -6.88 6.69 -0.40
N ILE A 116 -6.91 7.75 -1.22
CA ILE A 116 -6.48 9.08 -0.79
C ILE A 116 -7.61 9.83 -0.09
N ASP A 117 -8.81 9.92 -0.64
CA ASP A 117 -9.84 10.83 -0.14
C ASP A 117 -11.22 10.17 0.11
N GLY A 118 -11.34 8.85 -0.09
CA GLY A 118 -12.57 8.08 0.12
C GLY A 118 -13.50 8.02 -1.09
N GLY A 119 -13.17 8.68 -2.21
CA GLY A 119 -14.01 8.68 -3.41
C GLY A 119 -14.78 9.99 -3.62
N LYS A 120 -15.24 10.25 -4.86
CA LYS A 120 -15.79 11.57 -5.28
C LYS A 120 -16.95 12.07 -4.40
N ASN A 121 -17.79 11.16 -3.91
CA ASN A 121 -19.03 11.48 -3.17
C ASN A 121 -19.05 10.91 -1.75
N ALA A 122 -17.91 10.55 -1.17
CA ALA A 122 -17.90 10.04 0.20
C ALA A 122 -18.35 11.13 1.20
N PRO A 123 -19.31 10.85 2.10
CA PRO A 123 -19.75 11.82 3.09
C PRO A 123 -18.66 12.13 4.15
N ASP A 124 -17.78 11.16 4.40
CA ASP A 124 -16.70 11.21 5.40
C ASP A 124 -15.31 11.29 4.73
N LYS A 125 -15.15 12.11 3.67
CA LYS A 125 -13.87 12.19 2.92
C LYS A 125 -12.67 12.37 3.85
N GLY A 126 -11.69 11.48 3.70
CA GLY A 126 -10.43 11.54 4.44
C GLY A 126 -10.47 10.95 5.84
N LYS A 127 -11.63 10.56 6.39
CA LYS A 127 -11.71 9.98 7.73
C LYS A 127 -10.87 8.70 7.84
N ASN A 128 -11.00 7.80 6.88
CA ASN A 128 -10.28 6.53 6.85
C ASN A 128 -9.12 6.52 5.83
N GLU A 129 -8.97 7.60 5.07
CA GLU A 129 -8.07 7.72 3.92
C GLU A 129 -6.94 8.73 4.18
N LEU A 130 -5.99 8.85 3.25
CA LEU A 130 -4.79 9.67 3.47
C LEU A 130 -5.05 11.18 3.59
N LEU A 131 -6.14 11.68 3.02
CA LEU A 131 -6.53 13.09 3.12
C LEU A 131 -6.70 13.52 4.58
N GLY A 132 -7.20 12.64 5.46
CA GLY A 132 -7.31 12.94 6.89
C GLY A 132 -5.99 12.87 7.66
N CYS A 133 -4.87 12.48 7.02
CA CYS A 133 -3.55 12.71 7.59
C CYS A 133 -3.15 14.19 7.49
N GLY A 134 -3.82 14.98 6.64
CA GLY A 134 -3.52 16.40 6.43
C GLY A 134 -2.08 16.60 5.99
N LYS A 135 -1.42 17.64 6.53
CA LYS A 135 -0.04 17.98 6.18
C LYS A 135 0.99 16.91 6.46
N ASN A 136 0.65 15.92 7.28
CA ASN A 136 1.61 14.88 7.64
C ASN A 136 2.00 13.99 6.48
N GLY A 137 1.12 13.84 5.47
CA GLY A 137 1.24 12.74 4.54
C GLY A 137 1.11 11.40 5.24
N GLY A 138 1.38 10.33 4.50
CA GLY A 138 1.17 8.99 5.02
C GLY A 138 1.24 7.91 3.97
N GLN A 139 0.87 6.72 4.39
CA GLN A 139 0.72 5.55 3.54
C GLN A 139 -0.49 4.72 3.95
N MET A 140 -1.06 4.00 2.99
CA MET A 140 -2.02 2.94 3.28
C MET A 140 -2.10 1.94 2.13
N GLY A 141 -2.60 0.74 2.43
CA GLY A 141 -2.95 -0.23 1.42
C GLY A 141 -4.11 0.25 0.55
N VAL A 142 -4.07 -0.11 -0.73
CA VAL A 142 -5.13 0.19 -1.67
C VAL A 142 -6.08 -0.99 -1.75
N THR A 143 -7.35 -0.74 -1.45
CA THR A 143 -8.41 -1.75 -1.56
C THR A 143 -9.06 -1.63 -2.93
N ALA A 144 -8.86 -2.63 -3.78
CA ALA A 144 -9.50 -2.67 -5.09
C ALA A 144 -11.01 -2.88 -4.98
N ASN A 145 -11.78 -2.11 -5.75
CA ASN A 145 -13.21 -2.36 -5.96
C ASN A 145 -13.39 -3.51 -6.97
N THR A 146 -13.28 -4.76 -6.50
CA THR A 146 -13.38 -5.96 -7.35
C THR A 146 -14.75 -6.19 -7.99
N SER A 147 -15.77 -5.43 -7.57
CA SER A 147 -17.07 -5.36 -8.24
C SER A 147 -17.00 -4.60 -9.57
N ASN A 148 -15.96 -3.79 -9.81
CA ASN A 148 -15.76 -3.15 -11.10
C ASN A 148 -15.55 -4.23 -12.19
N PRO A 149 -16.31 -4.20 -13.30
CA PRO A 149 -16.26 -5.24 -14.33
C PRO A 149 -14.88 -5.40 -14.98
N LEU A 150 -14.02 -4.37 -14.94
CA LEU A 150 -12.66 -4.44 -15.50
C LEU A 150 -11.80 -5.54 -14.85
N TYR A 151 -11.96 -5.77 -13.54
CA TYR A 151 -11.30 -6.88 -12.83
C TYR A 151 -11.79 -8.27 -13.27
N ASN A 152 -12.95 -8.33 -13.92
CA ASN A 152 -13.59 -9.59 -14.32
C ASN A 152 -13.41 -9.93 -15.80
N THR A 153 -12.77 -9.04 -16.57
CA THR A 153 -12.45 -9.25 -17.98
C THR A 153 -11.54 -10.46 -18.18
N ALA A 154 -11.63 -11.09 -19.36
CA ALA A 154 -10.73 -12.18 -19.74
C ALA A 154 -9.27 -11.71 -19.75
N GLU A 155 -9.02 -10.49 -20.24
CA GLU A 155 -7.69 -9.88 -20.29
C GLU A 155 -7.08 -9.78 -18.88
N TYR A 156 -7.77 -9.16 -17.92
CA TYR A 156 -7.29 -9.02 -16.55
C TYR A 156 -7.03 -10.39 -15.89
N LYS A 157 -7.98 -11.33 -16.02
CA LYS A 157 -7.83 -12.69 -15.46
C LYS A 157 -6.65 -13.44 -16.07
N SER A 158 -6.45 -13.34 -17.39
CA SER A 158 -5.36 -14.02 -18.09
C SER A 158 -3.99 -13.43 -17.78
N SER A 159 -3.91 -12.15 -17.37
CA SER A 159 -2.65 -11.51 -16.97
C SER A 159 -1.99 -12.15 -15.74
N GLY A 160 -2.76 -12.83 -14.90
CA GLY A 160 -2.31 -13.35 -13.61
C GLY A 160 -2.08 -12.28 -12.53
N ALA A 161 -2.37 -11.01 -12.82
CA ALA A 161 -2.24 -9.92 -11.86
C ALA A 161 -3.21 -10.05 -10.68
N LYS A 162 -2.80 -9.53 -9.53
CA LYS A 162 -3.58 -9.52 -8.29
C LYS A 162 -4.09 -8.11 -7.99
N PRO A 163 -5.37 -7.95 -7.60
CA PRO A 163 -5.96 -6.65 -7.27
C PRO A 163 -5.61 -6.20 -5.85
N ASN A 164 -4.38 -6.47 -5.40
CA ASN A 164 -3.91 -6.21 -4.04
C ASN A 164 -2.37 -6.09 -4.02
N GLY A 165 -1.79 -5.94 -2.84
CA GLY A 165 -0.33 -5.92 -2.67
C GLY A 165 0.31 -4.57 -2.93
N ILE A 166 -0.49 -3.51 -3.10
CA ILE A 166 -0.01 -2.14 -3.33
C ILE A 166 -0.36 -1.27 -2.13
N ILE A 167 0.62 -0.49 -1.66
CA ILE A 167 0.38 0.70 -0.85
C ILE A 167 0.54 1.95 -1.71
N ILE A 168 -0.24 2.97 -1.39
CA ILE A 168 -0.02 4.35 -1.85
C ILE A 168 0.63 5.15 -0.73
N LYS A 169 1.59 6.01 -1.08
CA LYS A 169 2.28 6.91 -0.15
C LYS A 169 2.23 8.33 -0.67
N LEU A 170 2.01 9.27 0.22
CA LEU A 170 2.07 10.71 -0.06
C LEU A 170 3.20 11.29 0.78
N VAL A 171 4.25 11.74 0.10
CA VAL A 171 5.47 12.26 0.71
C VAL A 171 5.84 13.62 0.13
N LYS A 172 6.77 14.32 0.78
CA LYS A 172 7.21 15.63 0.32
C LYS A 172 7.88 15.50 -1.05
N ALA A 173 7.41 16.26 -2.03
CA ALA A 173 8.10 16.40 -3.31
C ALA A 173 9.50 16.99 -3.10
N PRO A 174 10.55 16.43 -3.73
CA PRO A 174 11.91 16.95 -3.62
C PRO A 174 11.97 18.41 -4.09
N ALA A 175 12.87 19.19 -3.49
CA ALA A 175 13.16 20.53 -3.98
C ALA A 175 13.69 20.45 -5.42
N SER A 176 13.22 21.35 -6.28
CA SER A 176 13.73 21.53 -7.64
C SER A 176 15.02 22.34 -7.65
#